data_AF-A0A2D0ACC3-F1
#
_entry.id   AF-A0A2D0ACC3-F1
#
_cell.length_a   1.000
_cell.length_b   1.000
_cell.length_c   1.000
_cell.angle_alpha   90.00
_cell.angle_beta   90.00
_cell.angle_gamma   90.00
#
_symmetry.space_group_name_H-M   'P 1'
#
loop_
_entity.id
_entity.type
_entity.pdbx_description
1 polymer ?
#
loop_
_entity_poly.entity_id
_entity_poly.type
_entity_poly.pdbx_seq_one_letter_code
_entity_poly.pdbx_strand_id
1 'polypeptide(L)'
;MEGKEMGSWLLVLGALALSVSAEADEPWVAYTQNELIGFKDAQGAVRIEPKLSPMFTLARRFEHIIATGEESGDGYRSYYLLRDGREVAPESLYFFDNAPICESENSIRFRDRQHDKVGFLDGNGEVLIAAELSDATAMRNGMVVALEGATRSCADPDVSLEQCEHKGWSGGSEVLLDRHGRTLVENFDGSRAGALDWFSQKVSDQPSSDPHRVSFKAVDGRYLSFVDIEKDFAAWFRDEFLAHLDDAALKAHSYPQLRSGQGGEPLDDWKTAAVDDALREHGAQLRARLEALRASANYGVRQDDMGWPFDAERDPQYFDGCGEFAQWSTPKVSVMEHWQQGSFEPARHASFDFIRTADGYRLVAFSIPSL
;
A
#
# COMPACT_ATOMS: atom_id res chain seq x y z
N MET A 1 -62.25 -3.79 -46.71
CA MET A 1 -63.00 -3.94 -45.44
C MET A 1 -63.15 -5.43 -45.22
N GLU A 2 -62.15 -6.08 -44.64
CA GLU A 2 -61.90 -6.27 -43.19
C GLU A 2 -62.48 -7.60 -42.69
N GLY A 3 -61.65 -8.41 -42.01
CA GLY A 3 -62.02 -9.62 -41.25
C GLY A 3 -61.26 -10.89 -41.66
N LYS A 4 -59.94 -10.99 -41.39
CA LYS A 4 -59.26 -11.63 -40.22
C LYS A 4 -59.20 -13.17 -40.24
N GLU A 5 -58.00 -13.66 -40.53
CA GLU A 5 -57.50 -15.01 -40.27
C GLU A 5 -57.17 -15.23 -38.77
N MET A 6 -57.30 -16.47 -38.32
CA MET A 6 -56.77 -16.98 -37.04
C MET A 6 -55.68 -17.99 -37.36
N GLY A 7 -54.43 -17.64 -37.04
CA GLY A 7 -53.27 -18.54 -37.08
C GLY A 7 -52.45 -18.35 -35.80
N SER A 8 -52.40 -19.40 -34.99
CA SER A 8 -51.77 -19.47 -33.66
C SER A 8 -50.25 -19.38 -33.75
N TRP A 9 -49.64 -18.44 -33.03
CA TRP A 9 -48.19 -18.40 -32.80
C TRP A 9 -47.88 -18.70 -31.32
N LEU A 10 -47.18 -19.81 -31.08
CA LEU A 10 -46.51 -20.12 -29.82
C LEU A 10 -45.09 -19.54 -29.91
N LEU A 11 -44.82 -18.48 -29.14
CA LEU A 11 -43.47 -17.95 -28.91
C LEU A 11 -42.89 -18.64 -27.66
N VAL A 12 -41.89 -19.50 -27.88
CA VAL A 12 -40.99 -19.96 -26.81
C VAL A 12 -39.89 -18.92 -26.66
N LEU A 13 -39.97 -18.10 -25.62
CA LEU A 13 -38.89 -17.22 -25.19
C LEU A 13 -37.95 -18.02 -24.27
N GLY A 14 -36.83 -18.47 -24.83
CA GLY A 14 -35.70 -18.98 -24.04
C GLY A 14 -34.94 -17.80 -23.43
N ALA A 15 -35.02 -17.64 -22.12
CA ALA A 15 -34.13 -16.76 -21.38
C ALA A 15 -32.76 -17.45 -21.26
N LEU A 16 -31.79 -17.04 -22.09
CA LEU A 16 -30.38 -17.29 -21.79
C LEU A 16 -30.00 -16.40 -20.62
N ALA A 17 -29.94 -16.97 -19.42
CA ALA A 17 -29.17 -16.40 -18.33
C ALA A 17 -27.69 -16.52 -18.71
N LEU A 18 -27.10 -15.40 -19.12
CA LEU A 18 -25.64 -15.25 -19.18
C LEU A 18 -25.14 -15.24 -17.73
N SER A 19 -24.79 -16.41 -17.22
CA SER A 19 -23.96 -16.53 -16.03
C SER A 19 -22.58 -15.99 -16.41
N VAL A 20 -22.28 -14.75 -16.06
CA VAL A 20 -20.89 -14.27 -16.03
C VAL A 20 -20.22 -15.02 -14.88
N SER A 21 -19.30 -15.93 -15.21
CA SER A 21 -18.50 -16.66 -14.23
C SER A 21 -17.59 -15.66 -13.52
N ALA A 22 -17.86 -15.34 -12.27
CA ALA A 22 -17.01 -14.52 -11.40
C ALA A 22 -15.73 -15.27 -10.92
N GLU A 23 -15.40 -16.42 -11.52
CA GLU A 23 -14.38 -17.36 -11.03
C GLU A 23 -12.94 -17.07 -11.51
N ALA A 24 -12.72 -16.26 -12.56
CA ALA A 24 -11.39 -16.12 -13.16
C ALA A 24 -10.47 -15.10 -12.45
N ASP A 25 -11.03 -14.05 -11.86
CA ASP A 25 -10.27 -12.87 -11.41
C ASP A 25 -10.03 -12.80 -9.90
N GLU A 26 -10.60 -13.71 -9.10
CA GLU A 26 -10.33 -13.71 -7.65
C GLU A 26 -8.93 -14.29 -7.35
N PRO A 27 -8.12 -13.60 -6.52
CA PRO A 27 -6.80 -14.07 -6.10
C PRO A 27 -6.88 -15.40 -5.35
N TRP A 28 -5.88 -16.24 -5.50
CA TRP A 28 -5.72 -17.41 -4.62
C TRP A 28 -5.19 -16.97 -3.26
N VAL A 29 -5.65 -17.62 -2.20
CA VAL A 29 -5.28 -17.32 -0.81
C VAL A 29 -4.31 -18.38 -0.31
N ALA A 30 -3.25 -17.92 0.36
CA ALA A 30 -2.24 -18.80 0.94
C ALA A 30 -2.80 -19.63 2.10
N TYR A 31 -2.30 -20.84 2.26
CA TYR A 31 -2.51 -21.66 3.46
C TYR A 31 -1.24 -22.43 3.79
N THR A 32 -1.02 -22.68 5.08
CA THR A 32 0.19 -23.35 5.57
C THR A 32 -0.12 -24.77 6.03
N GLN A 33 0.75 -25.72 5.67
CA GLN A 33 0.75 -27.08 6.19
C GLN A 33 2.20 -27.53 6.39
N ASN A 34 2.54 -28.01 7.59
CA ASN A 34 3.91 -28.41 7.96
C ASN A 34 4.95 -27.33 7.61
N GLU A 35 4.66 -26.07 7.94
CA GLU A 35 5.50 -24.89 7.65
C GLU A 35 5.69 -24.53 6.17
N LEU A 36 5.14 -25.33 5.25
CA LEU A 36 5.14 -25.06 3.82
C LEU A 36 3.87 -24.33 3.39
N ILE A 37 3.99 -23.50 2.37
CA ILE A 37 2.93 -22.66 1.84
C ILE A 37 2.34 -23.30 0.58
N GLY A 38 1.02 -23.33 0.51
CA GLY A 38 0.22 -23.67 -0.66
C GLY A 38 -0.83 -22.58 -0.92
N PHE A 39 -1.61 -22.72 -1.99
CA PHE A 39 -2.64 -21.76 -2.37
C PHE A 39 -3.97 -22.44 -2.74
N LYS A 40 -5.08 -21.83 -2.31
CA LYS A 40 -6.45 -22.23 -2.65
C LYS A 40 -7.16 -21.12 -3.39
N ASP A 41 -8.08 -21.48 -4.27
CA ASP A 41 -9.02 -20.49 -4.80
C ASP A 41 -10.09 -20.11 -3.77
N ALA A 42 -10.97 -19.18 -4.16
CA ALA A 42 -12.06 -18.69 -3.32
C ALA A 42 -13.09 -19.76 -2.95
N GLN A 43 -13.18 -20.86 -3.72
CA GLN A 43 -14.04 -22.01 -3.42
C GLN A 43 -13.35 -23.00 -2.46
N GLY A 44 -12.09 -22.73 -2.07
CA GLY A 44 -11.29 -23.56 -1.19
C GLY A 44 -10.62 -24.75 -1.89
N ALA A 45 -10.69 -24.84 -3.21
CA ALA A 45 -10.01 -25.88 -3.97
C ALA A 45 -8.50 -25.59 -3.99
N VAL A 46 -7.71 -26.61 -3.68
CA VAL A 46 -6.25 -26.51 -3.70
C VAL A 46 -5.77 -26.32 -5.14
N ARG A 47 -5.05 -25.23 -5.38
CA ARG A 47 -4.42 -24.89 -6.65
C ARG A 47 -2.93 -25.16 -6.62
N ILE A 48 -2.30 -24.97 -5.47
CA ILE A 48 -0.91 -25.32 -5.20
C ILE A 48 -0.88 -26.04 -3.86
N GLU A 49 -0.43 -27.29 -3.86
CA GLU A 49 -0.19 -28.05 -2.63
C GLU A 49 0.92 -27.39 -1.78
N PRO A 50 0.95 -27.59 -0.46
CA PRO A 50 1.94 -26.96 0.41
C PRO A 50 3.33 -27.53 0.13
N LYS A 51 4.13 -26.74 -0.59
CA LYS A 51 5.49 -27.10 -0.98
C LYS A 51 6.45 -25.90 -1.03
N LEU A 52 5.89 -24.69 -1.00
CA LEU A 52 6.67 -23.46 -1.11
C LEU A 52 7.27 -23.10 0.25
N SER A 53 8.53 -22.69 0.26
CA SER A 53 9.24 -22.31 1.48
C SER A 53 8.89 -20.88 1.90
N PRO A 54 8.60 -20.63 3.20
CA PRO A 54 8.34 -19.29 3.73
C PRO A 54 9.56 -18.36 3.62
N MET A 55 10.76 -18.89 3.36
CA MET A 55 11.96 -18.08 3.10
C MET A 55 11.87 -17.32 1.77
N PHE A 56 11.13 -17.86 0.79
CA PHE A 56 11.08 -17.31 -0.57
C PHE A 56 9.72 -16.73 -0.94
N THR A 57 8.70 -16.88 -0.09
CA THR A 57 7.40 -16.26 -0.33
C THR A 57 6.77 -15.77 0.97
N LEU A 58 6.31 -14.52 0.93
CA LEU A 58 5.41 -13.92 1.93
C LEU A 58 4.01 -13.66 1.36
N ALA A 59 3.75 -14.14 0.14
CA ALA A 59 2.50 -13.88 -0.55
C ALA A 59 1.34 -14.55 0.20
N ARG A 60 0.42 -13.75 0.69
CA ARG A 60 -0.88 -14.16 1.24
C ARG A 60 -1.94 -14.25 0.15
N ARG A 61 -1.79 -13.46 -0.91
CA ARG A 61 -2.66 -13.45 -2.09
C ARG A 61 -1.82 -13.62 -3.34
N PHE A 62 -2.29 -14.46 -4.27
CA PHE A 62 -1.66 -14.75 -5.54
C PHE A 62 -2.59 -14.33 -6.68
N GLU A 63 -2.33 -13.16 -7.25
CA GLU A 63 -3.13 -12.55 -8.32
C GLU A 63 -2.69 -13.04 -9.70
N HIS A 64 -1.40 -12.88 -10.05
CA HIS A 64 -0.87 -13.31 -11.34
C HIS A 64 0.54 -13.90 -11.25
N ILE A 65 1.41 -13.31 -10.42
CA ILE A 65 2.81 -13.70 -10.26
C ILE A 65 3.27 -13.54 -8.80
N ILE A 66 3.98 -14.54 -8.25
CA ILE A 66 4.56 -14.44 -6.91
C ILE A 66 6.03 -14.81 -6.89
N ALA A 67 6.81 -14.15 -6.03
CA ALA A 67 8.13 -14.62 -5.63
C ALA A 67 7.97 -15.89 -4.77
N THR A 68 8.70 -16.95 -5.10
CA THR A 68 8.64 -18.22 -4.35
C THR A 68 9.90 -19.08 -4.52
N GLY A 69 9.92 -20.21 -3.82
CA GLY A 69 10.99 -21.18 -3.91
C GLY A 69 10.68 -22.44 -3.10
N GLU A 70 11.43 -23.49 -3.40
CA GLU A 70 11.26 -24.82 -2.80
C GLU A 70 12.62 -25.31 -2.30
N GLU A 71 12.60 -26.11 -1.23
CA GLU A 71 13.75 -26.92 -0.86
C GLU A 71 13.82 -28.13 -1.79
N SER A 72 15.03 -28.42 -2.27
CA SER A 72 15.35 -29.55 -3.12
C SER A 72 16.50 -30.33 -2.51
N GLY A 73 16.74 -31.56 -2.97
CA GLY A 73 17.86 -32.38 -2.49
C GLY A 73 19.24 -31.73 -2.67
N ASP A 74 19.36 -30.77 -3.58
CA ASP A 74 20.59 -30.05 -3.92
C ASP A 74 20.67 -28.63 -3.30
N GLY A 75 19.76 -28.31 -2.37
CA GLY A 75 19.64 -27.00 -1.74
C GLY A 75 18.35 -26.29 -2.12
N TYR A 76 18.38 -24.96 -2.23
CA TYR A 76 17.18 -24.18 -2.51
C TYR A 76 17.09 -23.78 -3.99
N ARG A 77 15.88 -23.72 -4.51
CA ARG A 77 15.58 -23.14 -5.82
C ARG A 77 14.57 -22.02 -5.65
N SER A 78 14.90 -20.85 -6.19
CA SER A 78 14.05 -19.65 -6.14
C SER A 78 13.64 -19.21 -7.54
N TYR A 79 12.39 -18.77 -7.70
CA TYR A 79 11.81 -18.41 -8.99
C TYR A 79 10.51 -17.63 -8.79
N TYR A 80 10.00 -16.99 -9.85
CA TYR A 80 8.63 -16.46 -9.84
C TYR A 80 7.66 -17.50 -10.40
N LEU A 81 6.54 -17.70 -9.72
CA LEU A 81 5.49 -18.62 -10.13
C LEU A 81 4.32 -17.84 -10.72
N LEU A 82 3.84 -18.27 -11.89
CA LEU A 82 2.63 -17.76 -12.51
C LEU A 82 1.41 -18.62 -12.14
N ARG A 83 0.19 -18.07 -12.21
CA ARG A 83 -1.05 -18.83 -11.95
C ARG A 83 -1.27 -20.02 -12.88
N ASP A 84 -0.66 -20.02 -14.06
CA ASP A 84 -0.70 -21.16 -14.99
C ASP A 84 0.30 -22.28 -14.64
N GLY A 85 1.10 -22.11 -13.58
CA GLY A 85 2.09 -23.06 -13.11
C GLY A 85 3.47 -22.93 -13.74
N ARG A 86 3.67 -21.99 -14.68
CA ARG A 86 5.02 -21.72 -15.22
C ARG A 86 5.91 -21.06 -14.17
N GLU A 87 7.17 -21.49 -14.16
CA GLU A 87 8.24 -20.91 -13.36
C GLU A 87 9.08 -20.00 -14.26
N VAL A 88 9.33 -18.76 -13.84
CA VAL A 88 10.07 -17.76 -14.61
C VAL A 88 11.16 -17.09 -13.78
N ALA A 89 12.16 -16.54 -14.48
CA ALA A 89 13.32 -15.85 -13.90
C ALA A 89 13.95 -16.57 -12.68
N PRO A 90 14.45 -17.80 -12.87
CA PRO A 90 15.08 -18.56 -11.79
C PRO A 90 16.25 -17.79 -11.19
N GLU A 91 16.43 -17.92 -9.88
CA GLU A 91 17.50 -17.28 -9.11
C GLU A 91 17.58 -15.74 -9.24
N SER A 92 16.46 -15.11 -9.65
CA SER A 92 16.37 -13.66 -9.89
C SER A 92 15.38 -12.97 -8.95
N LEU A 93 15.05 -13.60 -7.81
CA LEU A 93 14.20 -12.99 -6.80
C LEU A 93 14.78 -11.66 -6.30
N TYR A 94 13.95 -10.63 -6.29
CA TYR A 94 14.28 -9.38 -5.61
C TYR A 94 13.91 -9.49 -4.13
N PHE A 95 14.86 -9.17 -3.27
CA PHE A 95 14.66 -9.04 -1.83
C PHE A 95 14.80 -7.58 -1.43
N PHE A 96 13.88 -7.12 -0.58
CA PHE A 96 14.04 -5.88 0.16
C PHE A 96 14.30 -6.24 1.62
N ASP A 97 15.37 -5.67 2.20
CA ASP A 97 15.89 -6.11 3.49
C ASP A 97 16.16 -7.63 3.47
N ASN A 98 15.35 -8.42 4.16
CA ASN A 98 15.45 -9.88 4.22
C ASN A 98 14.19 -10.61 3.72
N ALA A 99 13.31 -9.91 3.01
CA ALA A 99 12.01 -10.41 2.57
C ALA A 99 11.86 -10.37 1.04
N PRO A 100 11.27 -11.41 0.42
CA PRO A 100 10.84 -11.35 -0.96
C PRO A 100 9.68 -10.35 -1.09
N ILE A 101 9.64 -9.63 -2.21
CA ILE A 101 8.58 -8.64 -2.47
C ILE A 101 7.36 -9.29 -3.13
N CYS A 102 6.20 -8.63 -3.02
CA CYS A 102 4.97 -9.03 -3.70
C CYS A 102 4.70 -8.27 -5.00
N GLU A 103 3.81 -8.85 -5.79
CA GLU A 103 3.21 -8.23 -6.96
C GLU A 103 2.52 -6.90 -6.60
N SER A 104 2.65 -5.90 -7.48
CA SER A 104 1.91 -4.64 -7.45
C SER A 104 1.48 -4.29 -8.87
N GLU A 105 0.19 -4.09 -9.08
CA GLU A 105 -0.39 -3.69 -10.38
C GLU A 105 0.01 -4.60 -11.55
N ASN A 106 -0.10 -5.93 -11.37
CA ASN A 106 0.29 -6.92 -12.37
C ASN A 106 1.78 -6.84 -12.76
N SER A 107 2.63 -6.43 -11.82
CA SER A 107 4.07 -6.35 -12.01
C SER A 107 4.84 -6.75 -10.76
N ILE A 108 6.04 -7.28 -10.94
CA ILE A 108 6.92 -7.66 -9.83
C ILE A 108 8.38 -7.35 -10.18
N ARG A 109 9.12 -6.80 -9.21
CA ARG A 109 10.55 -6.48 -9.38
C ARG A 109 11.36 -7.77 -9.39
N PHE A 110 12.36 -7.86 -10.27
CA PHE A 110 13.35 -8.94 -10.27
C PHE A 110 14.78 -8.37 -10.25
N ARG A 111 15.75 -9.17 -9.78
CA ARG A 111 17.16 -8.79 -9.69
C ARG A 111 17.99 -9.65 -10.63
N ASP A 112 18.65 -9.01 -11.59
CA ASP A 112 19.81 -9.59 -12.26
C ASP A 112 20.99 -9.57 -11.28
N ARG A 113 21.32 -10.73 -10.73
CA ARG A 113 22.41 -10.90 -9.75
C ARG A 113 23.80 -10.74 -10.37
N GLN A 114 23.95 -10.94 -11.68
CA GLN A 114 25.26 -10.82 -12.34
C GLN A 114 25.70 -9.36 -12.43
N HIS A 115 24.75 -8.46 -12.73
CA HIS A 115 25.01 -7.03 -12.88
C HIS A 115 24.51 -6.20 -11.69
N ASP A 116 23.87 -6.84 -10.70
CA ASP A 116 23.23 -6.22 -9.54
C ASP A 116 22.18 -5.16 -9.92
N LYS A 117 21.35 -5.48 -10.91
CA LYS A 117 20.35 -4.57 -11.49
C LYS A 117 18.91 -5.05 -11.31
N VAL A 118 17.99 -4.10 -11.16
CA VAL A 118 16.55 -4.33 -11.02
C VAL A 118 15.85 -4.11 -12.33
N GLY A 119 14.93 -5.02 -12.64
CA GLY A 119 13.91 -4.85 -13.68
C GLY A 119 12.54 -5.23 -13.15
N PHE A 120 11.55 -5.28 -14.04
CA PHE A 120 10.17 -5.68 -13.73
C PHE A 120 9.69 -6.75 -14.69
N LEU A 121 9.01 -7.76 -14.15
CA LEU A 121 8.19 -8.70 -14.91
C LEU A 121 6.71 -8.29 -14.82
N ASP A 122 5.91 -8.60 -15.83
CA ASP A 122 4.44 -8.59 -15.73
C ASP A 122 3.90 -9.90 -15.12
N GLY A 123 2.59 -9.98 -14.91
CA GLY A 123 1.93 -11.21 -14.46
C GLY A 123 1.93 -12.37 -15.45
N ASN A 124 2.46 -12.20 -16.66
CA ASN A 124 2.72 -13.29 -17.60
C ASN A 124 4.19 -13.75 -17.56
N GLY A 125 5.02 -13.13 -16.71
CA GLY A 125 6.45 -13.37 -16.61
C GLY A 125 7.28 -12.72 -17.72
N GLU A 126 6.71 -11.79 -18.49
CA GLU A 126 7.40 -11.04 -19.53
C GLU A 126 8.07 -9.79 -18.95
N VAL A 127 9.23 -9.41 -19.51
CA VAL A 127 9.96 -8.23 -19.05
C VAL A 127 9.21 -6.95 -19.42
N LEU A 128 8.72 -6.22 -18.41
CA LEU A 128 8.13 -4.88 -18.56
C LEU A 128 9.20 -3.78 -18.62
N ILE A 129 10.19 -3.89 -17.74
CA ILE A 129 11.34 -2.98 -17.65
C ILE A 129 12.58 -3.86 -17.52
N ALA A 130 13.57 -3.65 -18.39
CA ALA A 130 14.81 -4.41 -18.37
C ALA A 130 15.58 -4.23 -17.04
N ALA A 131 16.43 -5.19 -16.70
CA ALA A 131 17.27 -5.10 -15.50
C ALA A 131 18.42 -4.12 -15.71
N GLU A 132 18.14 -2.82 -15.62
CA GLU A 132 19.12 -1.74 -15.81
C GLU A 132 19.16 -0.74 -14.64
N LEU A 133 18.15 -0.79 -13.77
CA LEU A 133 18.01 0.10 -12.62
C LEU A 133 18.91 -0.37 -11.47
N SER A 134 19.50 0.54 -10.71
CA SER A 134 20.18 0.18 -9.46
C SER A 134 19.16 -0.25 -8.40
N ASP A 135 18.06 0.53 -8.26
CA ASP A 135 16.92 0.15 -7.42
C ASP A 135 15.60 0.71 -7.94
N ALA A 136 14.47 0.19 -7.45
CA ALA A 136 13.15 0.72 -7.77
C ALA A 136 12.10 0.42 -6.69
N THR A 137 11.17 1.35 -6.54
CA THR A 137 9.91 1.16 -5.78
C THR A 137 8.96 0.19 -6.48
N ALA A 138 7.94 -0.30 -5.79
CA ALA A 138 6.86 -1.04 -6.45
C ALA A 138 6.06 -0.13 -7.41
N MET A 139 5.43 -0.73 -8.43
CA MET A 139 4.55 -0.03 -9.36
C MET A 139 3.35 0.59 -8.62
N ARG A 140 3.10 1.88 -8.84
CA ARG A 140 1.96 2.62 -8.29
C ARG A 140 1.39 3.55 -9.34
N ASN A 141 0.11 3.38 -9.65
CA ASN A 141 -0.61 4.03 -10.74
C ASN A 141 0.18 4.00 -12.07
N GLY A 142 0.77 2.85 -12.42
CA GLY A 142 1.56 2.65 -13.62
C GLY A 142 2.88 3.42 -13.66
N MET A 143 3.39 3.86 -12.51
CA MET A 143 4.66 4.57 -12.36
C MET A 143 5.57 3.91 -11.33
N VAL A 144 6.87 4.08 -11.50
CA VAL A 144 7.89 3.63 -10.55
C VAL A 144 8.90 4.74 -10.31
N VAL A 145 9.24 4.98 -9.04
CA VAL A 145 10.42 5.75 -8.68
C VAL A 145 11.61 4.80 -8.77
N ALA A 146 12.58 5.15 -9.61
CA ALA A 146 13.75 4.33 -9.90
C ALA A 146 15.04 5.10 -9.62
N LEU A 147 16.07 4.37 -9.19
CA LEU A 147 17.43 4.86 -9.01
C LEU A 147 18.30 4.30 -10.14
N GLU A 148 18.85 5.18 -10.97
CA GLU A 148 19.71 4.81 -12.09
C GLU A 148 21.17 5.15 -11.81
N GLY A 149 22.10 4.32 -12.31
CA GLY A 149 23.53 4.62 -12.28
C GLY A 149 24.19 4.68 -10.89
N ALA A 150 23.50 4.28 -9.82
CA ALA A 150 24.07 4.23 -8.48
C ALA A 150 24.95 2.99 -8.28
N THR A 151 25.92 3.10 -7.37
CA THR A 151 26.80 2.01 -6.94
C THR A 151 26.52 1.61 -5.50
N ARG A 152 26.75 0.33 -5.17
CA ARG A 152 26.63 -0.15 -3.79
C ARG A 152 27.56 0.60 -2.84
N SER A 153 27.04 0.95 -1.67
CA SER A 153 27.78 1.56 -0.58
C SER A 153 27.60 0.76 0.70
N CYS A 154 28.52 0.95 1.66
CA CYS A 154 28.39 0.43 3.00
C CYS A 154 28.13 1.57 3.98
N ALA A 155 27.08 1.45 4.79
CA ALA A 155 26.79 2.40 5.85
C ALA A 155 27.55 2.10 7.15
N ASP A 156 28.10 0.89 7.28
CA ASP A 156 28.89 0.50 8.45
C ASP A 156 30.29 1.16 8.41
N PRO A 157 30.67 1.91 9.47
CA PRO A 157 31.96 2.58 9.51
C PRO A 157 33.10 1.56 9.52
N ASP A 158 34.12 1.80 8.70
CA ASP A 158 35.34 0.98 8.57
C ASP A 158 35.11 -0.48 8.13
N VAL A 159 33.94 -0.80 7.55
CA VAL A 159 33.63 -2.13 7.02
C VAL A 159 33.69 -2.13 5.49
N SER A 160 34.28 -3.18 4.91
CA SER A 160 34.28 -3.39 3.46
C SER A 160 32.88 -3.75 2.95
N LEU A 161 32.58 -3.45 1.68
CA LEU A 161 31.27 -3.79 1.11
C LEU A 161 30.94 -5.29 1.18
N GLU A 162 31.94 -6.16 1.12
CA GLU A 162 31.77 -7.61 1.21
C GLU A 162 31.27 -8.08 2.58
N GLN A 163 31.66 -7.36 3.63
CA GLN A 163 31.33 -7.67 5.04
C GLN A 163 30.24 -6.77 5.60
N CYS A 164 29.71 -5.86 4.79
CA CYS A 164 28.74 -4.87 5.23
C CYS A 164 27.38 -5.52 5.47
N GLU A 165 26.83 -5.32 6.66
CA GLU A 165 25.45 -5.70 7.00
C GLU A 165 24.50 -4.64 6.40
N HIS A 166 24.82 -3.36 6.57
CA HIS A 166 23.99 -2.26 6.10
C HIS A 166 24.42 -1.74 4.73
N LYS A 167 24.12 -2.53 3.69
CA LYS A 167 24.38 -2.15 2.29
C LYS A 167 23.36 -1.10 1.83
N GLY A 168 23.85 -0.05 1.19
CA GLY A 168 23.04 1.00 0.59
C GLY A 168 23.44 1.29 -0.86
N TRP A 169 22.98 2.45 -1.34
CA TRP A 169 23.33 3.01 -2.63
C TRP A 169 24.02 4.37 -2.45
N SER A 170 24.97 4.67 -3.33
CA SER A 170 25.63 5.97 -3.41
C SER A 170 25.70 6.46 -4.86
N GLY A 171 25.49 7.76 -5.02
CA GLY A 171 25.40 8.41 -6.33
C GLY A 171 24.14 8.01 -7.10
N GLY A 172 24.20 8.16 -8.43
CA GLY A 172 23.08 7.90 -9.33
C GLY A 172 22.10 9.06 -9.45
N SER A 173 20.96 8.79 -10.09
CA SER A 173 19.89 9.76 -10.30
C SER A 173 18.54 9.08 -10.07
N GLU A 174 17.71 9.73 -9.25
CA GLU A 174 16.34 9.31 -9.06
C GLU A 174 15.48 9.85 -10.20
N VAL A 175 14.68 8.97 -10.79
CA VAL A 175 13.80 9.26 -11.93
C VAL A 175 12.41 8.69 -11.64
N LEU A 176 11.39 9.31 -12.23
CA LEU A 176 10.06 8.72 -12.30
C LEU A 176 9.90 8.10 -13.67
N LEU A 177 9.67 6.80 -13.74
CA LEU A 177 9.41 6.07 -14.97
C LEU A 177 7.93 5.71 -15.07
N ASP A 178 7.44 5.52 -16.29
CA ASP A 178 6.18 4.82 -16.53
C ASP A 178 6.36 3.30 -16.50
N ARG A 179 5.25 2.57 -16.62
CA ARG A 179 5.20 1.10 -16.64
C ARG A 179 6.02 0.41 -17.73
N HIS A 180 6.52 1.16 -18.72
CA HIS A 180 7.34 0.66 -19.82
C HIS A 180 8.80 1.14 -19.72
N GLY A 181 9.19 1.70 -18.57
CA GLY A 181 10.55 2.20 -18.33
C GLY A 181 10.83 3.53 -19.01
N ARG A 182 9.82 4.24 -19.53
CA ARG A 182 10.05 5.56 -20.13
C ARG A 182 10.12 6.62 -19.04
N THR A 183 11.18 7.41 -19.04
CA THR A 183 11.35 8.52 -18.10
C THR A 183 10.24 9.56 -18.27
N LEU A 184 9.47 9.78 -17.21
CA LEU A 184 8.46 10.83 -17.10
C LEU A 184 9.08 12.10 -16.51
N VAL A 185 9.86 11.95 -15.44
CA VAL A 185 10.51 13.06 -14.70
C VAL A 185 11.96 12.69 -14.44
N GLU A 186 12.87 13.57 -14.86
CA GLU A 186 14.29 13.52 -14.46
C GLU A 186 14.51 14.19 -13.10
N ASN A 187 15.48 13.71 -12.32
CA ASN A 187 15.83 14.25 -11.01
C ASN A 187 14.61 14.32 -10.07
N PHE A 188 13.83 13.24 -10.06
CA PHE A 188 12.69 13.11 -9.17
C PHE A 188 13.18 13.05 -7.72
N ASP A 189 12.57 13.82 -6.82
CA ASP A 189 12.90 13.79 -5.39
C ASP A 189 12.22 12.57 -4.76
N GLY A 190 12.93 11.43 -4.72
CA GLY A 190 12.42 10.15 -4.21
C GLY A 190 12.00 10.21 -2.75
N SER A 191 12.54 11.15 -1.97
CA SER A 191 12.14 11.39 -0.57
C SER A 191 10.67 11.79 -0.43
N ARG A 192 10.04 12.29 -1.51
CA ARG A 192 8.62 12.66 -1.53
C ARG A 192 7.69 11.51 -1.88
N ALA A 193 8.21 10.41 -2.43
CA ALA A 193 7.40 9.33 -2.99
C ALA A 193 6.36 8.75 -2.01
N GLY A 194 6.72 8.72 -0.72
CA GLY A 194 5.84 8.25 0.35
C GLY A 194 4.64 9.17 0.64
N ALA A 195 4.77 10.47 0.37
CA ALA A 195 3.77 11.49 0.70
C ALA A 195 2.84 11.85 -0.46
N LEU A 196 3.01 11.24 -1.64
CA LEU A 196 2.20 11.52 -2.82
C LEU A 196 1.02 10.56 -2.95
N ASP A 197 -0.17 11.11 -3.22
CA ASP A 197 -1.29 10.33 -3.73
C ASP A 197 -1.07 10.06 -5.22
N TRP A 198 -0.53 8.88 -5.53
CA TRP A 198 -0.21 8.44 -6.89
C TRP A 198 -1.42 8.41 -7.83
N PHE A 199 -2.62 8.20 -7.31
CA PHE A 199 -3.87 8.12 -8.08
C PHE A 199 -4.49 9.50 -8.37
N SER A 200 -3.96 10.56 -7.75
CA SER A 200 -4.39 11.94 -7.97
C SER A 200 -3.66 12.64 -9.15
N GLN A 201 -2.95 11.89 -9.98
CA GLN A 201 -2.12 12.39 -11.06
C GLN A 201 -2.88 13.38 -11.98
N LYS A 202 -2.28 14.53 -12.26
CA LYS A 202 -2.72 15.46 -13.31
C LYS A 202 -1.55 15.94 -14.15
N VAL A 203 -1.80 16.14 -15.44
CA VAL A 203 -0.83 16.71 -16.38
C VAL A 203 -1.31 18.10 -16.83
N SER A 204 -0.41 19.08 -16.83
CA SER A 204 -0.71 20.48 -17.19
C SER A 204 0.49 21.18 -17.82
N ASP A 205 0.26 22.26 -18.56
CA ASP A 205 1.35 23.03 -19.18
C ASP A 205 2.10 23.95 -18.20
N GLN A 206 1.53 24.17 -17.01
CA GLN A 206 2.09 24.98 -15.93
C GLN A 206 2.04 24.19 -14.61
N PRO A 207 2.89 24.53 -13.61
CA PRO A 207 2.76 23.97 -12.27
C PRO A 207 1.37 24.22 -11.70
N SER A 208 0.86 23.27 -10.92
CA SER A 208 -0.39 23.43 -10.20
C SER A 208 -0.34 24.64 -9.26
N SER A 209 -1.39 25.46 -9.28
CA SER A 209 -1.60 26.55 -8.30
C SER A 209 -2.30 26.08 -7.03
N ASP A 210 -2.79 24.84 -7.01
CA ASP A 210 -3.40 24.20 -5.84
C ASP A 210 -2.31 23.97 -4.77
N PRO A 211 -2.43 24.57 -3.56
CA PRO A 211 -1.43 24.45 -2.51
C PRO A 211 -1.30 23.03 -1.95
N HIS A 212 -2.28 22.15 -2.20
CA HIS A 212 -2.22 20.75 -1.76
C HIS A 212 -1.50 19.86 -2.79
N ARG A 213 -1.00 20.43 -3.90
CA ARG A 213 -0.33 19.68 -4.95
C ARG A 213 1.15 20.01 -5.05
N VAL A 214 1.94 18.99 -5.35
CA VAL A 214 3.34 19.11 -5.76
C VAL A 214 3.41 18.85 -7.25
N SER A 215 4.13 19.70 -7.98
CA SER A 215 4.32 19.59 -9.43
C SER A 215 5.78 19.29 -9.76
N PHE A 216 5.97 18.35 -10.68
CA PHE A 216 7.25 17.90 -11.20
C PHE A 216 7.29 18.22 -12.69
N LYS A 217 8.38 18.80 -13.17
CA LYS A 217 8.53 19.09 -14.59
C LYS A 217 8.87 17.80 -15.33
N ALA A 218 8.04 17.42 -16.28
CA ALA A 218 8.24 16.23 -17.10
C ALA A 218 9.25 16.48 -18.22
N VAL A 219 9.79 15.39 -18.78
CA VAL A 219 10.77 15.43 -19.89
C VAL A 219 10.23 16.10 -21.15
N ASP A 220 8.91 16.05 -21.36
CA ASP A 220 8.23 16.68 -22.49
C ASP A 220 7.93 18.18 -22.28
N GLY A 221 8.37 18.75 -21.15
CA GLY A 221 8.20 20.15 -20.79
C GLY A 221 6.89 20.49 -20.06
N ARG A 222 5.94 19.55 -19.98
CA ARG A 222 4.71 19.71 -19.18
C ARG A 222 5.00 19.45 -17.70
N TYR A 223 3.98 19.57 -16.86
CA TYR A 223 4.04 19.32 -15.43
C TYR A 223 3.15 18.15 -15.07
N LEU A 224 3.72 17.22 -14.32
CA LEU A 224 3.04 16.14 -13.64
C LEU A 224 2.80 16.55 -12.20
N SER A 225 1.57 16.49 -11.71
CA SER A 225 1.26 16.89 -10.33
C SER A 225 0.45 15.85 -9.57
N PHE A 226 0.71 15.79 -8.28
CA PHE A 226 0.09 14.88 -7.32
C PHE A 226 -0.35 15.66 -6.10
N VAL A 227 -1.42 15.20 -5.44
CA VAL A 227 -1.81 15.65 -4.11
C VAL A 227 -0.75 15.17 -3.11
N ASP A 228 -0.36 16.08 -2.23
CA ASP A 228 0.47 15.85 -1.06
C ASP A 228 -0.45 15.45 0.09
N ILE A 229 -0.35 14.19 0.52
CA ILE A 229 -1.28 13.55 1.45
C ILE A 229 -1.33 14.29 2.79
N GLU A 230 -0.17 14.69 3.32
CA GLU A 230 -0.08 15.38 4.61
C GLU A 230 -0.72 16.78 4.53
N LYS A 231 -0.47 17.53 3.45
CA LYS A 231 -1.07 18.86 3.26
C LYS A 231 -2.58 18.79 3.07
N ASP A 232 -3.04 17.86 2.24
CA ASP A 232 -4.47 17.69 1.98
C ASP A 232 -5.21 17.25 3.24
N PHE A 233 -4.66 16.27 3.97
CA PHE A 233 -5.20 15.87 5.26
C PHE A 233 -5.17 17.01 6.28
N ALA A 234 -4.08 17.78 6.39
CA ALA A 234 -3.99 18.88 7.33
C ALA A 234 -5.06 19.97 7.07
N ALA A 235 -5.36 20.24 5.80
CA ALA A 235 -6.44 21.13 5.41
C ALA A 235 -7.81 20.53 5.77
N TRP A 236 -8.08 19.28 5.39
CA TRP A 236 -9.33 18.58 5.73
C TRP A 236 -9.56 18.52 7.26
N PHE A 237 -8.53 18.15 8.02
CA PHE A 237 -8.62 18.01 9.46
C PHE A 237 -9.00 19.34 10.13
N ARG A 238 -8.44 20.45 9.67
CA ARG A 238 -8.75 21.79 10.18
C ARG A 238 -10.13 22.28 9.73
N ASP A 239 -10.35 22.29 8.43
CA ASP A 239 -11.46 23.02 7.79
C ASP A 239 -12.76 22.23 7.76
N GLU A 240 -12.68 20.90 7.81
CA GLU A 240 -13.85 20.03 7.79
C GLU A 240 -14.05 19.36 9.14
N PHE A 241 -13.07 18.60 9.64
CA PHE A 241 -13.25 17.79 10.84
C PHE A 241 -13.34 18.63 12.12
N LEU A 242 -12.36 19.49 12.39
CA LEU A 242 -12.36 20.33 13.60
C LEU A 242 -13.40 21.45 13.52
N ALA A 243 -13.54 22.11 12.37
CA ALA A 243 -14.51 23.20 12.19
C ALA A 243 -15.96 22.77 12.50
N HIS A 244 -16.31 21.52 12.20
CA HIS A 244 -17.65 20.96 12.40
C HIS A 244 -17.69 19.92 13.54
N LEU A 245 -16.77 20.00 14.51
CA LEU A 245 -16.66 19.04 15.60
C LEU A 245 -17.90 19.06 16.52
N ASP A 246 -18.68 17.98 16.47
CA ASP A 246 -19.70 17.60 17.45
C ASP A 246 -19.73 16.06 17.59
N ASP A 247 -20.61 15.53 18.46
CA ASP A 247 -20.65 14.09 18.73
C ASP A 247 -21.12 13.28 17.50
N ALA A 248 -21.99 13.87 16.65
CA ALA A 248 -22.48 13.21 15.45
C ALA A 248 -21.40 13.18 14.36
N ALA A 249 -20.69 14.30 14.16
CA ALA A 249 -19.56 14.40 13.25
C ALA A 249 -18.40 13.50 13.69
N LEU A 250 -18.07 13.48 14.99
CA LEU A 250 -17.03 12.60 15.53
C LEU A 250 -17.36 11.14 15.24
N LYS A 251 -18.62 10.72 15.45
CA LYS A 251 -19.06 9.37 15.10
C LYS A 251 -19.02 9.11 13.59
N ALA A 252 -19.51 10.04 12.77
CA ALA A 252 -19.54 9.89 11.31
C ALA A 252 -18.14 9.79 10.69
N HIS A 253 -17.17 10.48 11.27
CA HIS A 253 -15.76 10.45 10.88
C HIS A 253 -14.93 9.43 11.67
N SER A 254 -15.56 8.50 12.39
CA SER A 254 -14.88 7.39 13.05
C SER A 254 -15.09 6.09 12.30
N TYR A 255 -14.09 5.23 12.35
CA TYR A 255 -14.20 3.87 11.84
C TYR A 255 -15.13 3.04 12.75
N PRO A 256 -15.87 2.04 12.23
CA PRO A 256 -16.81 1.25 13.03
C PRO A 256 -16.18 0.59 14.26
N GLN A 257 -14.89 0.27 14.20
CA GLN A 257 -14.09 -0.18 15.34
C GLN A 257 -12.99 0.85 15.62
N LEU A 258 -12.90 1.31 16.86
CA LEU A 258 -11.87 2.24 17.31
C LEU A 258 -10.91 1.54 18.26
N ARG A 259 -9.63 1.82 18.10
CA ARG A 259 -8.58 1.43 19.05
C ARG A 259 -8.26 2.61 19.97
N SER A 260 -8.29 2.42 21.28
CA SER A 260 -7.95 3.46 22.25
C SER A 260 -6.89 2.99 23.25
N GLY A 261 -6.01 3.90 23.67
CA GLY A 261 -4.98 3.66 24.67
C GLY A 261 -4.52 4.95 25.37
N GLN A 262 -3.58 4.81 26.29
CA GLN A 262 -2.89 5.87 27.01
C GLN A 262 -1.46 6.11 26.50
N GLY A 263 -1.00 5.32 25.51
CA GLY A 263 0.29 5.51 24.86
C GLY A 263 1.49 5.09 25.71
N GLY A 264 1.26 4.18 26.66
CA GLY A 264 2.32 3.53 27.41
C GLY A 264 3.07 2.49 26.57
N GLU A 265 4.33 2.25 26.93
CA GLU A 265 5.07 1.06 26.52
C GLU A 265 5.18 0.14 27.74
N PRO A 266 4.73 -1.13 27.68
CA PRO A 266 4.16 -1.81 26.50
C PRO A 266 2.74 -1.34 26.17
N LEU A 267 2.33 -1.51 24.90
CA LEU A 267 0.98 -1.19 24.36
C LEU A 267 -0.15 -2.10 24.93
N ASP A 268 0.04 -2.69 26.10
CA ASP A 268 -0.88 -3.65 26.73
C ASP A 268 -2.21 -3.00 27.16
N ASP A 269 -2.26 -1.67 27.19
CA ASP A 269 -3.42 -0.86 27.54
C ASP A 269 -4.36 -0.60 26.36
N TRP A 270 -3.93 -0.91 25.13
CA TRP A 270 -4.73 -0.65 23.94
C TRP A 270 -5.91 -1.61 23.83
N LYS A 271 -7.10 -1.06 23.62
CA LYS A 271 -8.35 -1.82 23.46
C LYS A 271 -9.02 -1.48 22.15
N THR A 272 -9.64 -2.46 21.53
CA THR A 272 -10.53 -2.27 20.38
C THR A 272 -11.98 -2.39 20.84
N ALA A 273 -12.81 -1.42 20.48
CA ALA A 273 -14.24 -1.42 20.77
C ALA A 273 -15.05 -0.92 19.57
N ALA A 274 -16.35 -1.25 19.53
CA ALA A 274 -17.26 -0.62 18.58
C ALA A 274 -17.29 0.90 18.83
N VAL A 275 -17.43 1.70 17.77
CA VAL A 275 -17.39 3.17 17.84
C VAL A 275 -18.34 3.74 18.89
N ASP A 276 -19.55 3.20 19.01
CA ASP A 276 -20.54 3.64 19.99
C ASP A 276 -20.10 3.39 21.43
N ASP A 277 -19.40 2.29 21.69
CA ASP A 277 -18.87 1.95 23.00
C ASP A 277 -17.65 2.81 23.34
N ALA A 278 -16.75 2.98 22.38
CA ALA A 278 -15.55 3.81 22.53
C ALA A 278 -15.91 5.29 22.79
N LEU A 279 -16.87 5.84 22.04
CA LEU A 279 -17.31 7.23 22.23
C LEU A 279 -18.13 7.42 23.51
N ARG A 280 -18.84 6.39 23.97
CA ARG A 280 -19.51 6.42 25.28
C ARG A 280 -18.51 6.43 26.43
N GLU A 281 -17.41 5.68 26.33
CA GLU A 281 -16.38 5.60 27.37
C GLU A 281 -15.44 6.82 27.37
N HIS A 282 -14.97 7.23 26.19
CA HIS A 282 -13.90 8.22 26.04
C HIS A 282 -14.31 9.52 25.34
N GLY A 283 -15.53 9.61 24.79
CA GLY A 283 -15.94 10.70 23.90
C GLY A 283 -15.81 12.09 24.52
N ALA A 284 -16.11 12.25 25.81
CA ALA A 284 -15.95 13.53 26.49
C ALA A 284 -14.47 13.98 26.55
N GLN A 285 -13.55 13.05 26.84
CA GLN A 285 -12.12 13.34 26.90
C GLN A 285 -11.55 13.59 25.49
N LEU A 286 -11.92 12.75 24.52
CA LEU A 286 -11.54 12.88 23.12
C LEU A 286 -11.99 14.23 22.54
N ARG A 287 -13.26 14.59 22.75
CA ARG A 287 -13.82 15.88 22.30
C ARG A 287 -13.09 17.06 22.93
N ALA A 288 -12.83 17.02 24.23
CA ALA A 288 -12.11 18.10 24.92
C ALA A 288 -10.70 18.33 24.33
N ARG A 289 -10.00 17.26 23.94
CA ARG A 289 -8.67 17.34 23.30
C ARG A 289 -8.76 17.91 21.88
N LEU A 290 -9.67 17.40 21.06
CA LEU A 290 -9.89 17.91 19.70
C LEU A 290 -10.33 19.38 19.68
N GLU A 291 -11.14 19.81 20.65
CA GLU A 291 -11.50 21.23 20.85
C GLU A 291 -10.29 22.11 21.18
N ALA A 292 -9.34 21.60 21.98
CA ALA A 292 -8.10 22.31 22.27
C ALA A 292 -7.21 22.46 21.03
N LEU A 293 -7.17 21.43 20.17
CA LEU A 293 -6.47 21.52 18.88
C LEU A 293 -7.11 22.55 17.95
N ARG A 294 -8.45 22.59 17.90
CA ARG A 294 -9.20 23.60 17.14
C ARG A 294 -8.87 25.03 17.57
N ALA A 295 -8.71 25.27 18.86
CA ALA A 295 -8.45 26.60 19.41
C ALA A 295 -7.00 27.09 19.23
N SER A 296 -6.03 26.18 19.18
CA SER A 296 -4.60 26.53 19.27
C SER A 296 -3.79 26.25 18.01
N ALA A 297 -4.29 25.40 17.10
CA ALA A 297 -3.54 24.86 15.96
C ALA A 297 -2.16 24.27 16.33
N ASN A 298 -1.95 23.93 17.61
CA ASN A 298 -0.67 23.46 18.14
C ASN A 298 -0.60 21.93 18.03
N TYR A 299 -0.58 21.44 16.80
CA TYR A 299 -0.47 20.03 16.47
C TYR A 299 0.35 19.79 15.21
N GLY A 300 0.91 18.59 15.12
CA GLY A 300 1.57 18.06 13.94
C GLY A 300 0.66 17.17 13.13
N VAL A 301 0.89 17.14 11.82
CA VAL A 301 0.33 16.15 10.90
C VAL A 301 1.50 15.41 10.28
N ARG A 302 1.41 14.09 10.24
CA ARG A 302 2.41 13.24 9.59
C ARG A 302 1.77 11.96 9.07
N GLN A 303 2.22 11.47 7.93
CA GLN A 303 1.93 10.09 7.53
C GLN A 303 2.65 9.12 8.47
N ASP A 304 1.93 8.12 8.97
CA ASP A 304 2.45 7.13 9.91
C ASP A 304 2.43 5.73 9.29
N ASP A 305 3.54 5.03 9.43
CA ASP A 305 3.80 3.71 8.88
C ASP A 305 3.84 2.61 9.96
N MET A 306 3.55 2.94 11.22
CA MET A 306 3.57 1.98 12.32
C MET A 306 2.20 1.72 12.95
N GLY A 307 1.96 0.47 13.35
CA GLY A 307 0.83 0.05 14.19
C GLY A 307 -0.52 0.12 13.49
N TRP A 308 -1.07 -1.05 13.13
CA TRP A 308 -2.36 -1.16 12.44
C TRP A 308 -3.45 -1.63 13.41
N PRO A 309 -4.65 -1.00 13.42
CA PRO A 309 -5.83 -1.57 14.06
C PRO A 309 -6.51 -2.63 13.19
N PHE A 310 -6.03 -2.81 11.96
CA PHE A 310 -6.57 -3.73 10.96
C PHE A 310 -5.83 -5.06 10.96
N ASP A 311 -6.55 -6.10 10.59
CA ASP A 311 -6.03 -7.44 10.43
C ASP A 311 -6.17 -7.86 8.96
N ALA A 312 -5.11 -8.40 8.37
CA ALA A 312 -5.09 -8.72 6.94
C ALA A 312 -6.09 -9.83 6.55
N GLU A 313 -6.53 -10.66 7.49
CA GLU A 313 -7.57 -11.68 7.22
C GLU A 313 -8.97 -11.09 7.30
N ARG A 314 -9.19 -10.13 8.22
CA ARG A 314 -10.49 -9.48 8.43
C ARG A 314 -10.76 -8.30 7.52
N ASP A 315 -9.72 -7.54 7.16
CA ASP A 315 -9.78 -6.31 6.38
C ASP A 315 -8.81 -6.36 5.18
N PRO A 316 -8.86 -7.41 4.33
CA PRO A 316 -7.88 -7.65 3.26
C PRO A 316 -7.80 -6.52 2.23
N GLN A 317 -8.82 -5.66 2.14
CA GLN A 317 -8.85 -4.50 1.23
C GLN A 317 -7.78 -3.43 1.54
N TYR A 318 -7.24 -3.40 2.76
CA TYR A 318 -6.21 -2.41 3.14
C TYR A 318 -4.79 -2.95 3.03
N PHE A 319 -4.61 -4.20 2.60
CA PHE A 319 -3.32 -4.86 2.55
C PHE A 319 -2.98 -5.29 1.12
N ASP A 320 -1.69 -5.31 0.83
CA ASP A 320 -1.17 -5.81 -0.44
C ASP A 320 -1.12 -7.35 -0.47
N GLY A 321 -0.57 -7.91 -1.55
CA GLY A 321 -0.44 -9.36 -1.72
C GLY A 321 0.40 -10.06 -0.64
N CYS A 322 1.27 -9.33 0.08
CA CYS A 322 2.13 -9.84 1.15
C CYS A 322 1.49 -9.68 2.54
N GLY A 323 0.35 -8.98 2.63
CA GLY A 323 -0.24 -8.63 3.92
C GLY A 323 0.41 -7.39 4.55
N GLU A 324 1.12 -6.58 3.77
CA GLU A 324 1.61 -5.27 4.20
C GLU A 324 0.53 -4.21 3.97
N PHE A 325 0.39 -3.27 4.90
CA PHE A 325 -0.64 -2.25 4.79
C PHE A 325 -0.36 -1.33 3.60
N ALA A 326 -1.32 -1.21 2.68
CA ALA A 326 -1.17 -0.56 1.39
C ALA A 326 -1.29 0.97 1.51
N GLN A 327 -0.32 1.60 2.19
CA GLN A 327 -0.23 3.05 2.45
C GLN A 327 -0.44 3.93 1.22
N TRP A 328 -0.05 3.46 0.04
CA TRP A 328 -0.20 4.21 -1.22
C TRP A 328 -1.65 4.30 -1.71
N SER A 329 -2.52 3.41 -1.26
CA SER A 329 -3.95 3.38 -1.62
C SER A 329 -4.84 3.89 -0.48
N THR A 330 -4.44 3.59 0.76
CA THR A 330 -5.18 3.90 1.98
C THR A 330 -4.22 4.56 2.98
N PRO A 331 -3.74 5.78 2.75
CA PRO A 331 -2.73 6.38 3.62
C PRO A 331 -3.24 6.53 5.05
N LYS A 332 -2.39 6.18 6.02
CA LYS A 332 -2.59 6.49 7.44
C LYS A 332 -1.92 7.81 7.76
N VAL A 333 -2.68 8.73 8.34
CA VAL A 333 -2.17 10.04 8.75
C VAL A 333 -2.49 10.25 10.23
N SER A 334 -1.49 10.68 10.99
CA SER A 334 -1.59 10.90 12.42
C SER A 334 -1.54 12.39 12.74
N VAL A 335 -2.36 12.78 13.72
CA VAL A 335 -2.32 14.09 14.36
C VAL A 335 -1.75 13.92 15.75
N MET A 336 -0.76 14.73 16.12
CA MET A 336 -0.14 14.68 17.45
C MET A 336 -0.15 16.06 18.12
N GLU A 337 -0.61 16.13 19.37
CA GLU A 337 -0.59 17.37 20.15
C GLU A 337 0.85 17.86 20.38
N HIS A 338 1.05 19.18 20.38
CA HIS A 338 2.33 19.82 20.73
C HIS A 338 3.55 19.36 19.91
N TRP A 339 3.30 18.70 18.79
CA TRP A 339 4.36 18.29 17.88
C TRP A 339 4.83 19.48 17.06
N GLN A 340 6.14 19.75 17.12
CA GLN A 340 6.84 20.50 16.10
C GLN A 340 7.53 19.51 15.16
N GLN A 341 7.58 19.82 13.87
CA GLN A 341 8.20 18.96 12.87
C GLN A 341 9.65 18.62 13.29
N GLY A 342 9.89 17.35 13.63
CA GLY A 342 11.20 16.84 14.06
C GLY A 342 11.38 16.53 15.55
N SER A 343 10.39 16.73 16.43
CA SER A 343 10.46 16.32 17.85
C SER A 343 9.55 15.11 18.12
N PHE A 344 10.11 13.94 18.46
CA PHE A 344 9.34 12.73 18.77
C PHE A 344 9.45 12.37 20.26
N GLU A 345 8.37 12.55 21.01
CA GLU A 345 8.16 11.99 22.36
C GLU A 345 6.77 11.32 22.43
N PRO A 346 6.62 10.07 21.96
CA PRO A 346 5.32 9.43 21.69
C PRO A 346 4.46 9.18 22.93
N ALA A 347 5.04 9.22 24.13
CA ALA A 347 4.35 8.88 25.38
C ALA A 347 3.83 10.09 26.17
N ARG A 348 3.98 11.32 25.66
CA ARG A 348 3.59 12.55 26.39
C ARG A 348 2.45 13.34 25.76
N HIS A 349 2.05 12.99 24.54
CA HIS A 349 1.10 13.76 23.76
C HIS A 349 -0.04 12.87 23.29
N ALA A 350 -1.26 13.44 23.22
CA ALA A 350 -2.34 12.71 22.60
C ALA A 350 -2.08 12.57 21.10
N SER A 351 -2.43 11.41 20.55
CA SER A 351 -2.36 11.12 19.12
C SER A 351 -3.70 10.65 18.59
N PHE A 352 -3.97 10.98 17.33
CA PHE A 352 -5.20 10.63 16.63
C PHE A 352 -4.83 10.12 15.24
N ASP A 353 -5.09 8.85 14.98
CA ASP A 353 -4.73 8.18 13.75
C ASP A 353 -5.94 8.06 12.85
N PHE A 354 -5.78 8.48 11.60
CA PHE A 354 -6.80 8.43 10.57
C PHE A 354 -6.34 7.58 9.40
N ILE A 355 -7.27 6.96 8.70
CA ILE A 355 -7.04 6.41 7.37
C ILE A 355 -7.92 7.11 6.35
N ARG A 356 -7.47 7.17 5.10
CA ARG A 356 -8.33 7.59 3.99
C ARG A 356 -9.15 6.40 3.48
N THR A 357 -10.47 6.56 3.45
CA THR A 357 -11.39 5.60 2.82
C THR A 357 -12.01 6.21 1.57
N ALA A 358 -12.79 5.42 0.82
CA ALA A 358 -13.58 5.93 -0.31
C ALA A 358 -14.54 7.05 0.10
N ASP A 359 -15.02 7.04 1.36
CA ASP A 359 -15.95 8.01 1.92
C ASP A 359 -15.24 9.14 2.71
N GLY A 360 -13.93 9.30 2.50
CA GLY A 360 -13.08 10.29 3.18
C GLY A 360 -12.32 9.73 4.39
N TYR A 361 -11.72 10.62 5.17
CA TYR A 361 -10.88 10.22 6.31
C TYR A 361 -11.72 9.70 7.49
N ARG A 362 -11.20 8.68 8.17
CA ARG A 362 -11.82 8.03 9.33
C ARG A 362 -10.81 7.88 10.46
N LEU A 363 -11.17 8.34 11.66
CA LEU A 363 -10.44 8.08 12.90
C LEU A 363 -10.48 6.58 13.16
N VAL A 364 -9.32 5.95 13.34
CA VAL A 364 -9.20 4.50 13.58
C VAL A 364 -8.60 4.21 14.95
N ALA A 365 -7.78 5.12 15.45
CA ALA A 365 -7.12 4.95 16.74
C ALA A 365 -6.86 6.29 17.41
N PHE A 366 -6.83 6.31 18.73
CA PHE A 366 -6.36 7.46 19.48
C PHE A 366 -5.66 7.05 20.77
N SER A 367 -4.65 7.82 21.15
CA SER A 367 -3.99 7.73 22.44
C SER A 367 -4.23 9.01 23.23
N ILE A 368 -4.66 8.90 24.48
CA ILE A 368 -4.74 10.04 25.40
C ILE A 368 -4.01 9.68 26.69
N PRO A 369 -2.78 10.17 26.88
CA PRO A 369 -2.01 9.91 28.10
C PRO A 369 -2.76 10.30 29.37
N SER A 370 -2.63 9.47 30.41
CA SER A 370 -3.05 9.83 31.76
C SER A 370 -2.22 11.00 32.27
N LEU A 371 -2.90 12.01 32.84
CA LEU A 371 -2.26 13.20 33.43
C LEU A 371 -1.36 12.87 34.63
#